data_AF-A0AAW1UAC0-F1
#
_entry.id   AF-A0AAW1UAC0-F1
#
_cell.length_a   1.000
_cell.length_b   1.000
_cell.length_c   1.000
_cell.angle_alpha   90.00
_cell.angle_beta   90.00
_cell.angle_gamma   90.00
#
_symmetry.space_group_name_H-M   'P 1'
#
loop_
_entity.id
_entity.type
_entity.pdbx_description
1 polymer ?
#
loop_
_entity_poly.entity_id
_entity_poly.type
_entity_poly.pdbx_seq_one_letter_code
_entity_poly.pdbx_strand_id
1 'polypeptide(L)'
;MEPEVMYVQGGRGSGKKDAGILISCDCSEGANNFKKVATAKLSAKYDISDVKKVKKEDSISRLIRYDELLIQHGNKLYLKYKVKYNHKMIRAKLRLLGRLLYEMKKINVLVTNFSRKYTPELYDSFVATVNLFRELSSDGTKYNKPALPSAIGIEIKKVARLLIANCIRQKNENSKKMAKYFLELFIEDYSGSLSKTVAESQNALKRKKVTTLPIMDDIKVLNLYIKQQRIPTTYSNLIENYSSSNWKELAPLTLISLLLLNRRRSGELERTLLTDLRNYQTVSEDQNFELYEGFTTSGRVSARNYGRITIRGKLCIELSVLIPEQEYRCLQLIVKFRKRAGVPMSNPYLFGLPSVLKSQQRYLRACNLLRKYSLQCSAKHPSRLRATLLRKHIATRSAVKGFNESEVSDLANYLGHADKIHRDNYRMPLRKTRMSAVLEEARCNIQKVADISCSSVNASIFEESRCCSSDILSDSKDISWDK
;
A
#
# COMPACT_ATOMS: atom_id res chain seq x y z
N MET A 1 37.27 -57.48 -20.96
CA MET A 1 38.71 -57.19 -20.91
C MET A 1 38.92 -56.19 -19.80
N GLU A 2 39.13 -56.69 -18.59
CA GLU A 2 39.76 -55.96 -17.47
C GLU A 2 41.27 -55.81 -17.73
N PRO A 3 42.12 -55.18 -16.88
CA PRO A 3 41.91 -54.49 -15.58
C PRO A 3 42.59 -53.07 -15.61
N GLU A 4 42.74 -52.22 -14.58
CA GLU A 4 43.39 -52.41 -13.27
C GLU A 4 43.05 -51.30 -12.27
N VAL A 5 42.98 -51.74 -11.01
CA VAL A 5 42.94 -50.95 -9.79
C VAL A 5 44.36 -50.86 -9.23
N MET A 6 44.80 -49.68 -8.79
CA MET A 6 45.95 -49.53 -7.89
C MET A 6 45.54 -48.73 -6.65
N TYR A 7 45.66 -49.40 -5.51
CA TYR A 7 45.46 -48.91 -4.15
C TYR A 7 46.74 -48.23 -3.63
N VAL A 8 46.62 -47.12 -2.88
CA VAL A 8 47.55 -46.78 -1.78
C VAL A 8 46.76 -46.21 -0.61
N GLN A 9 46.99 -46.77 0.58
CA GLN A 9 46.42 -46.43 1.89
C GLN A 9 47.30 -45.46 2.70
N GLY A 10 46.67 -44.74 3.64
CA GLY A 10 47.30 -44.13 4.83
C GLY A 10 47.14 -42.61 4.90
N GLY A 11 46.61 -41.95 5.95
CA GLY A 11 46.31 -42.37 7.31
C GLY A 11 45.34 -41.39 8.01
N ARG A 12 44.94 -41.76 9.24
CA ARG A 12 43.70 -41.42 9.95
C ARG A 12 43.76 -40.11 10.75
N GLY A 13 42.59 -39.48 10.93
CA GLY A 13 42.36 -38.39 11.88
C GLY A 13 40.90 -37.91 11.97
N SER A 14 40.05 -38.73 12.57
CA SER A 14 38.65 -38.57 13.05
C SER A 14 37.98 -37.18 13.15
N GLY A 15 36.70 -37.10 12.70
CA GLY A 15 35.71 -36.14 13.23
C GLY A 15 34.44 -35.87 12.39
N LYS A 16 33.45 -36.80 12.40
CA LYS A 16 31.97 -36.71 12.14
C LYS A 16 31.44 -35.64 11.13
N LYS A 17 30.93 -36.03 9.94
CA LYS A 17 29.52 -36.41 9.58
C LYS A 17 28.47 -35.33 9.94
N ASP A 18 27.67 -34.76 9.04
CA ASP A 18 26.66 -35.39 8.15
C ASP A 18 26.59 -34.70 6.76
N ALA A 19 26.79 -35.36 5.62
CA ALA A 19 25.94 -36.35 4.92
C ALA A 19 24.62 -35.77 4.35
N GLY A 20 24.72 -35.14 3.16
CA GLY A 20 23.58 -34.85 2.29
C GLY A 20 23.30 -36.04 1.37
N ILE A 21 22.19 -36.73 1.61
CA ILE A 21 21.71 -37.86 0.82
C ILE A 21 21.19 -37.35 -0.54
N LEU A 22 21.84 -37.77 -1.62
CA LEU A 22 21.30 -37.78 -2.98
C LEU A 22 20.47 -39.06 -3.14
N ILE A 23 19.16 -38.93 -3.28
CA ILE A 23 18.31 -40.03 -3.78
C ILE A 23 18.22 -39.88 -5.29
N SER A 24 18.93 -40.75 -6.00
CA SER A 24 18.65 -41.15 -7.37
C SER A 24 17.42 -42.07 -7.36
N CYS A 25 16.40 -41.72 -8.12
CA CYS A 25 15.44 -42.69 -8.61
C CYS A 25 15.48 -42.65 -10.14
N ASP A 26 16.10 -43.67 -10.70
CA ASP A 26 15.91 -44.09 -12.08
C ASP A 26 14.49 -44.61 -12.25
N CYS A 27 13.73 -43.96 -13.12
CA CYS A 27 12.66 -44.57 -13.90
C CYS A 27 12.72 -43.92 -15.29
N SER A 28 13.66 -44.40 -16.10
CA SER A 28 13.71 -44.21 -17.53
C SER A 28 12.72 -45.14 -18.20
N GLU A 29 11.59 -44.61 -18.66
CA GLU A 29 10.90 -44.95 -19.92
C GLU A 29 9.56 -44.20 -19.96
N GLY A 30 9.49 -43.15 -20.79
CA GLY A 30 8.32 -42.28 -20.94
C GLY A 30 8.62 -40.78 -21.03
N ALA A 31 9.84 -40.36 -20.67
CA ALA A 31 10.22 -38.94 -20.60
C ALA A 31 10.69 -38.32 -21.92
N ASN A 32 10.81 -39.08 -23.01
CA ASN A 32 11.47 -38.61 -24.24
C ASN A 32 10.56 -37.93 -25.28
N ASN A 33 9.22 -38.01 -25.15
CA ASN A 33 8.30 -37.25 -26.02
C ASN A 33 7.76 -35.95 -25.40
N PHE A 34 7.91 -35.74 -24.09
CA PHE A 34 7.44 -34.51 -23.42
C PHE A 34 8.47 -33.35 -23.38
N LYS A 35 9.73 -33.61 -23.78
CA LYS A 35 10.78 -32.57 -23.82
C LYS A 35 10.88 -31.79 -25.13
N LYS A 36 10.16 -32.19 -26.20
CA LYS A 36 10.28 -31.56 -27.53
C LYS A 36 9.12 -30.64 -27.95
N VAL A 37 8.00 -30.60 -27.22
CA VAL A 37 6.85 -29.73 -27.57
C VAL A 37 6.68 -28.52 -26.62
N ALA A 38 7.31 -28.54 -25.43
CA ALA A 38 7.23 -27.43 -24.46
C ALA A 38 8.42 -26.46 -24.47
N THR A 39 9.39 -26.63 -25.38
CA THR A 39 10.67 -25.88 -25.40
C THR A 39 10.92 -25.10 -26.68
N ALA A 40 10.07 -25.20 -27.71
CA ALA A 40 10.24 -24.46 -28.95
C ALA A 40 9.20 -23.34 -29.06
N LYS A 41 9.69 -22.08 -29.00
CA LYS A 41 8.98 -20.81 -29.27
C LYS A 41 8.07 -20.26 -28.14
N LEU A 42 8.65 -19.96 -26.97
CA LEU A 42 8.35 -18.76 -26.12
C LEU A 42 9.11 -18.73 -24.77
N SER A 43 9.92 -19.75 -24.44
CA SER A 43 10.59 -19.85 -23.14
C SER A 43 11.97 -19.18 -23.02
N ALA A 44 12.54 -18.63 -24.12
CA ALA A 44 13.85 -18.01 -24.12
C ALA A 44 13.79 -16.47 -23.99
N LYS A 45 13.47 -15.94 -22.78
CA LYS A 45 14.00 -14.62 -22.30
C LYS A 45 13.60 -14.18 -20.88
N TYR A 46 12.67 -14.86 -20.19
CA TYR A 46 12.15 -14.33 -18.92
C TYR A 46 12.03 -15.42 -17.85
N ASP A 47 13.13 -15.65 -17.14
CA ASP A 47 13.18 -16.60 -16.03
C ASP A 47 12.59 -15.98 -14.74
N ILE A 48 11.45 -16.52 -14.31
CA ILE A 48 10.76 -16.17 -13.05
C ILE A 48 11.58 -16.66 -11.83
N SER A 49 12.72 -17.35 -12.02
CA SER A 49 13.58 -17.88 -10.95
C SER A 49 13.91 -16.86 -9.84
N ASP A 50 14.10 -15.59 -10.17
CA ASP A 50 14.36 -14.52 -9.21
C ASP A 50 13.15 -14.17 -8.32
N VAL A 51 11.93 -14.43 -8.78
CA VAL A 51 10.70 -14.31 -7.97
C VAL A 51 10.45 -15.59 -7.15
N LYS A 52 10.96 -16.74 -7.62
CA LYS A 52 10.81 -18.07 -7.01
C LYS A 52 11.71 -18.32 -5.79
N LYS A 53 12.77 -17.53 -5.59
CA LYS A 53 13.65 -17.69 -4.41
C LYS A 53 13.01 -17.09 -3.14
N VAL A 54 12.44 -17.93 -2.27
CA VAL A 54 12.63 -18.00 -0.78
C VAL A 54 11.54 -18.85 -0.06
N LYS A 55 12.03 -19.86 0.70
CA LYS A 55 11.56 -20.70 1.84
C LYS A 55 10.06 -21.05 2.10
N LYS A 56 9.86 -22.36 2.36
CA LYS A 56 8.66 -23.21 2.60
C LYS A 56 7.67 -23.25 1.43
N GLU A 57 7.82 -24.27 0.58
CA GLU A 57 6.93 -24.55 -0.55
C GLU A 57 5.55 -24.98 0.00
N ASP A 58 4.60 -24.05 0.05
CA ASP A 58 3.22 -24.34 0.45
C ASP A 58 2.39 -24.85 -0.75
N SER A 59 1.26 -25.51 -0.46
CA SER A 59 0.33 -26.05 -1.47
C SER A 59 -0.07 -24.99 -2.51
N ILE A 60 -0.24 -23.74 -2.07
CA ILE A 60 -0.54 -22.59 -2.94
C ILE A 60 0.60 -22.30 -3.92
N SER A 61 1.85 -22.31 -3.45
CA SER A 61 3.02 -22.07 -4.32
C SER A 61 3.17 -23.18 -5.37
N ARG A 62 2.87 -24.44 -5.01
CA ARG A 62 2.84 -25.55 -5.97
C ARG A 62 1.76 -25.35 -7.03
N LEU A 63 0.53 -25.01 -6.63
CA LEU A 63 -0.54 -24.73 -7.59
C LEU A 63 -0.15 -23.64 -8.60
N ILE A 64 0.44 -22.54 -8.13
CA ILE A 64 0.87 -21.44 -9.02
C ILE A 64 2.02 -21.89 -9.94
N ARG A 65 2.92 -22.76 -9.46
CA ARG A 65 4.10 -23.22 -10.21
C ARG A 65 3.76 -24.11 -11.39
N TYR A 66 2.65 -24.84 -11.32
CA TYR A 66 2.21 -25.78 -12.36
C TYR A 66 1.00 -25.28 -13.16
N ASP A 67 0.53 -24.05 -12.91
CA ASP A 67 -0.59 -23.47 -13.65
C ASP A 67 -0.10 -22.52 -14.76
N GLU A 68 -0.27 -22.94 -16.01
CA GLU A 68 0.22 -22.21 -17.18
C GLU A 68 -0.36 -20.78 -17.28
N LEU A 69 -1.65 -20.62 -17.03
CA LEU A 69 -2.34 -19.34 -17.18
C LEU A 69 -1.89 -18.34 -16.10
N LEU A 70 -1.69 -18.80 -14.86
CA LEU A 70 -1.15 -17.97 -13.78
C LEU A 70 0.32 -17.59 -14.03
N ILE A 71 1.13 -18.48 -14.60
CA ILE A 71 2.51 -18.18 -15.01
C ILE A 71 2.52 -17.08 -16.06
N GLN A 72 1.70 -17.21 -17.11
CA GLN A 72 1.59 -16.20 -18.16
C GLN A 72 1.10 -14.85 -17.63
N HIS A 73 0.13 -14.84 -16.69
CA HIS A 73 -0.29 -13.62 -16.00
C HIS A 73 0.84 -13.00 -15.19
N GLY A 74 1.60 -13.83 -14.46
CA GLY A 74 2.80 -13.41 -13.73
C GLY A 74 3.84 -12.75 -14.64
N ASN A 75 4.10 -13.35 -15.80
CA ASN A 75 5.00 -12.80 -16.82
C ASN A 75 4.51 -11.44 -17.34
N LYS A 76 3.22 -11.32 -17.65
CA LYS A 76 2.62 -10.05 -18.08
C LYS A 76 2.74 -8.97 -17.01
N LEU A 77 2.54 -9.31 -15.75
CA LEU A 77 2.74 -8.39 -14.63
C LEU A 77 4.21 -8.00 -14.47
N TYR A 78 5.14 -8.92 -14.65
CA TYR A 78 6.57 -8.67 -14.59
C TYR A 78 7.03 -7.67 -15.67
N LEU A 79 6.58 -7.87 -16.92
CA LEU A 79 6.85 -6.95 -18.03
C LEU A 79 6.27 -5.56 -17.78
N LYS A 80 5.07 -5.49 -17.21
CA LYS A 80 4.41 -4.22 -16.86
C LYS A 80 5.13 -3.50 -15.71
N TYR A 81 5.57 -4.22 -14.70
CA TYR A 81 6.14 -3.68 -13.47
C TYR A 81 7.63 -4.00 -13.38
N LYS A 82 8.43 -3.34 -14.23
CA LYS A 82 9.87 -3.59 -14.39
C LYS A 82 10.71 -3.39 -13.12
N VAL A 83 10.22 -2.60 -12.15
CA VAL A 83 11.00 -2.26 -10.95
C VAL A 83 10.89 -3.34 -9.88
N LYS A 84 12.05 -3.80 -9.35
CA LYS A 84 12.17 -4.92 -8.41
C LYS A 84 11.27 -4.84 -7.17
N TYR A 85 11.04 -3.65 -6.61
CA TYR A 85 10.18 -3.51 -5.42
C TYR A 85 8.73 -3.96 -5.68
N ASN A 86 8.27 -3.97 -6.94
CA ASN A 86 6.93 -4.43 -7.31
C ASN A 86 6.78 -5.96 -7.22
N HIS A 87 7.88 -6.72 -7.15
CA HIS A 87 7.83 -8.18 -7.08
C HIS A 87 7.02 -8.66 -5.87
N LYS A 88 7.04 -7.93 -4.75
CA LYS A 88 6.19 -8.25 -3.59
C LYS A 88 4.70 -8.14 -3.92
N MET A 89 4.29 -7.12 -4.66
CA MET A 89 2.91 -6.96 -5.12
C MET A 89 2.52 -8.06 -6.12
N ILE A 90 3.40 -8.36 -7.08
CA ILE A 90 3.14 -9.44 -8.07
C ILE A 90 2.93 -10.77 -7.36
N ARG A 91 3.81 -11.13 -6.41
CA ARG A 91 3.66 -12.34 -5.59
C ARG A 91 2.36 -12.34 -4.80
N ALA A 92 1.97 -11.21 -4.19
CA ALA A 92 0.71 -11.13 -3.47
C ALA A 92 -0.51 -11.36 -4.38
N LYS A 93 -0.50 -10.84 -5.61
CA LYS A 93 -1.56 -11.08 -6.60
C LYS A 93 -1.63 -12.54 -7.04
N LEU A 94 -0.49 -13.14 -7.38
CA LEU A 94 -0.44 -14.55 -7.77
C LEU A 94 -0.89 -15.45 -6.62
N ARG A 95 -0.46 -15.17 -5.39
CA ARG A 95 -0.90 -15.91 -4.20
C ARG A 95 -2.39 -15.74 -3.89
N LEU A 96 -2.96 -14.58 -4.18
CA LEU A 96 -4.41 -14.36 -4.08
C LEU A 96 -5.18 -15.28 -5.06
N LEU A 97 -4.72 -15.35 -6.31
CA LEU A 97 -5.33 -16.22 -7.33
C LEU A 97 -5.11 -17.71 -7.02
N GLY A 98 -3.93 -18.09 -6.54
CA GLY A 98 -3.64 -19.47 -6.13
C GLY A 98 -4.50 -19.92 -4.95
N ARG A 99 -4.76 -19.05 -3.96
CA ARG A 99 -5.69 -19.35 -2.85
C ARG A 99 -7.11 -19.55 -3.34
N LEU A 100 -7.56 -18.71 -4.26
CA LEU A 100 -8.89 -18.85 -4.87
C LEU A 100 -9.02 -20.19 -5.59
N LEU A 101 -8.01 -20.59 -6.38
CA LEU A 101 -8.01 -21.89 -7.06
C LEU A 101 -8.04 -23.05 -6.05
N TYR A 102 -7.27 -22.94 -4.96
CA TYR A 102 -7.23 -23.95 -3.90
C TYR A 102 -8.59 -24.15 -3.23
N GLU A 103 -9.31 -23.08 -2.89
CA GLU A 103 -10.65 -23.21 -2.29
C GLU A 103 -11.70 -23.69 -3.30
N MET A 104 -11.63 -23.25 -4.56
CA MET A 104 -12.52 -23.75 -5.61
C MET A 104 -12.38 -25.27 -5.80
N LYS A 105 -11.16 -25.80 -5.69
CA LYS A 105 -10.89 -27.25 -5.76
C LYS A 105 -11.54 -28.06 -4.64
N LYS A 106 -11.77 -27.46 -3.48
CA LYS A 106 -12.46 -28.13 -2.36
C LYS A 106 -13.97 -28.21 -2.58
N ILE A 107 -14.53 -27.20 -3.24
CA ILE A 107 -15.97 -27.09 -3.50
C ILE A 107 -16.36 -27.90 -4.74
N ASN A 108 -15.52 -27.90 -5.77
CA ASN A 108 -15.83 -28.57 -7.04
C ASN A 108 -14.59 -29.27 -7.61
N VAL A 109 -14.66 -30.60 -7.72
CA VAL A 109 -13.58 -31.47 -8.20
C VAL A 109 -13.25 -31.23 -9.67
N LEU A 110 -14.19 -30.68 -10.46
CA LEU A 110 -13.99 -30.36 -11.88
C LEU A 110 -12.99 -29.22 -12.11
N VAL A 111 -12.65 -28.46 -11.07
CA VAL A 111 -11.69 -27.34 -11.14
C VAL A 111 -10.26 -27.89 -11.11
N THR A 112 -9.71 -28.29 -12.26
CA THR A 112 -8.34 -28.83 -12.33
C THR A 112 -7.27 -27.74 -12.36
N ASN A 113 -7.48 -26.70 -13.17
CA ASN A 113 -6.56 -25.60 -13.40
C ASN A 113 -7.31 -24.25 -13.55
N PHE A 114 -6.55 -23.15 -13.62
CA PHE A 114 -7.12 -21.81 -13.68
C PHE A 114 -7.79 -21.50 -15.03
N SER A 115 -7.47 -22.21 -16.11
CA SER A 115 -8.14 -22.05 -17.41
C SER A 115 -9.51 -22.72 -17.42
N ARG A 116 -9.65 -23.95 -16.90
CA ARG A 116 -10.91 -24.69 -16.79
C ARG A 116 -11.94 -23.93 -15.95
N LYS A 117 -11.49 -23.18 -14.94
CA LYS A 117 -12.35 -22.30 -14.16
C LYS A 117 -13.20 -21.33 -15.00
N TYR A 118 -12.70 -20.89 -16.16
CA TYR A 118 -13.39 -19.90 -17.01
C TYR A 118 -14.51 -20.52 -17.88
N THR A 119 -15.12 -21.61 -17.43
CA THR A 119 -16.33 -22.17 -18.04
C THR A 119 -17.58 -21.65 -17.34
N PRO A 120 -18.67 -21.35 -18.07
CA PRO A 120 -19.93 -20.88 -17.47
C PRO A 120 -20.48 -21.82 -16.40
N GLU A 121 -20.36 -23.14 -16.60
CA GLU A 121 -20.77 -24.20 -15.66
C GLU A 121 -20.17 -24.04 -14.25
N LEU A 122 -18.97 -23.45 -14.15
CA LEU A 122 -18.24 -23.29 -12.90
C LEU A 122 -18.42 -21.90 -12.28
N TYR A 123 -19.29 -21.06 -12.87
CA TYR A 123 -19.50 -19.69 -12.42
C TYR A 123 -20.13 -19.64 -11.02
N ASP A 124 -21.17 -20.42 -10.75
CA ASP A 124 -21.81 -20.45 -9.43
C ASP A 124 -20.86 -20.99 -8.36
N SER A 125 -20.08 -22.01 -8.70
CA SER A 125 -19.00 -22.52 -7.84
C SER A 125 -17.97 -21.43 -7.54
N PHE A 126 -17.65 -20.56 -8.51
CA PHE A 126 -16.76 -19.42 -8.31
C PHE A 126 -17.37 -18.37 -7.37
N VAL A 127 -18.64 -18.01 -7.55
CA VAL A 127 -19.34 -17.04 -6.68
C VAL A 127 -19.43 -17.57 -5.26
N ALA A 128 -19.83 -18.84 -5.08
CA ALA A 128 -19.87 -19.51 -3.78
C ALA A 128 -18.50 -19.49 -3.08
N THR A 129 -17.44 -19.81 -3.82
CA THR A 129 -16.07 -19.76 -3.29
C THR A 129 -15.69 -18.35 -2.86
N VAL A 130 -16.05 -17.35 -3.66
CA VAL A 130 -15.80 -15.94 -3.33
C VAL A 130 -16.51 -15.55 -2.04
N ASN A 131 -17.78 -15.92 -1.87
CA ASN A 131 -18.57 -15.61 -0.68
C ASN A 131 -17.96 -16.27 0.56
N LEU A 132 -17.55 -17.54 0.44
CA LEU A 132 -16.89 -18.30 1.51
C LEU A 132 -15.53 -17.71 1.89
N PHE A 133 -14.73 -17.28 0.92
CA PHE A 133 -13.41 -16.69 1.14
C PHE A 133 -13.45 -15.37 1.96
N ARG A 134 -14.63 -14.84 2.21
CA ARG A 134 -14.86 -13.43 2.59
C ARG A 134 -15.77 -13.23 3.77
N GLU A 135 -16.28 -14.33 4.31
CA GLU A 135 -17.24 -14.33 5.42
C GLU A 135 -18.39 -13.38 5.07
N LEU A 136 -19.06 -13.65 3.94
CA LEU A 136 -20.35 -13.03 3.68
C LEU A 136 -21.29 -13.41 4.82
N SER A 137 -21.99 -12.42 5.39
CA SER A 137 -22.97 -12.66 6.43
C SER A 137 -24.07 -13.59 5.92
N SER A 138 -24.71 -14.34 6.83
CA SER A 138 -25.75 -15.33 6.49
C SER A 138 -26.96 -14.72 5.77
N ASP A 139 -27.22 -13.44 6.00
CA ASP A 139 -28.24 -12.63 5.31
C ASP A 139 -27.79 -12.10 3.93
N GLY A 140 -26.55 -12.37 3.51
CA GLY A 140 -26.02 -11.95 2.21
C GLY A 140 -25.70 -10.46 2.08
N THR A 141 -25.84 -9.67 3.15
CA THR A 141 -25.81 -8.20 3.06
C THR A 141 -24.44 -7.58 3.29
N LYS A 142 -23.51 -8.26 3.99
CA LYS A 142 -22.27 -7.65 4.48
C LYS A 142 -21.08 -8.58 4.35
N TYR A 143 -19.95 -8.00 3.93
CA TYR A 143 -18.65 -8.67 3.94
C TYR A 143 -17.80 -8.18 5.12
N ASN A 144 -17.28 -9.11 5.92
CA ASN A 144 -16.30 -8.78 6.96
C ASN A 144 -14.95 -8.32 6.37
N LYS A 145 -14.55 -8.87 5.21
CA LYS A 145 -13.27 -8.57 4.54
C LYS A 145 -13.46 -8.07 3.11
N PRO A 146 -14.06 -6.88 2.89
CA PRO A 146 -14.49 -6.43 1.57
C PRO A 146 -13.36 -5.92 0.66
N ALA A 147 -12.11 -5.83 1.13
CA ALA A 147 -10.98 -5.46 0.28
C ALA A 147 -10.55 -6.60 -0.67
N LEU A 148 -10.64 -7.84 -0.20
CA LEU A 148 -10.33 -9.02 -1.01
C LEU A 148 -11.26 -9.13 -2.24
N PRO A 149 -12.60 -8.96 -2.15
CA PRO A 149 -13.52 -9.06 -3.30
C PRO A 149 -13.32 -8.11 -4.43
N SER A 150 -13.02 -6.88 -4.08
CA SER A 150 -12.56 -5.93 -5.07
C SER A 150 -11.28 -6.42 -5.77
N ALA A 151 -10.29 -6.91 -5.01
CA ALA A 151 -9.02 -7.36 -5.57
C ALA A 151 -9.14 -8.61 -6.46
N ILE A 152 -9.92 -9.62 -6.07
CA ILE A 152 -10.15 -10.81 -6.91
C ILE A 152 -10.89 -10.42 -8.17
N GLY A 153 -11.96 -9.62 -8.08
CA GLY A 153 -12.74 -9.25 -9.26
C GLY A 153 -11.89 -8.55 -10.33
N ILE A 154 -11.02 -7.63 -9.89
CA ILE A 154 -10.07 -6.93 -10.76
C ILE A 154 -9.09 -7.90 -11.43
N GLU A 155 -8.52 -8.85 -10.68
CA GLU A 155 -7.52 -9.77 -11.23
C GLU A 155 -8.14 -10.87 -12.09
N ILE A 156 -9.33 -11.38 -11.75
CA ILE A 156 -10.09 -12.34 -12.57
C ILE A 156 -10.42 -11.76 -13.94
N LYS A 157 -10.89 -10.51 -14.00
CA LYS A 157 -11.16 -9.82 -15.28
C LYS A 157 -9.90 -9.72 -16.15
N LYS A 158 -8.73 -9.51 -15.55
CA LYS A 158 -7.45 -9.44 -16.29
C LYS A 158 -7.00 -10.79 -16.80
N VAL A 159 -7.14 -11.84 -15.99
CA VAL A 159 -6.76 -13.20 -16.37
C VAL A 159 -7.73 -13.76 -17.42
N ALA A 160 -9.03 -13.46 -17.33
CA ALA A 160 -10.02 -13.80 -18.37
C ALA A 160 -9.63 -13.24 -19.73
N ARG A 161 -9.30 -11.94 -19.77
CA ARG A 161 -8.84 -11.26 -21.00
C ARG A 161 -7.53 -11.85 -21.54
N LEU A 162 -6.65 -12.31 -20.66
CA LEU A 162 -5.42 -13.00 -21.06
C LEU A 162 -5.74 -14.36 -21.71
N LEU A 163 -6.63 -15.14 -21.09
CA LEU A 163 -7.08 -16.43 -21.64
C LEU A 163 -7.71 -16.25 -23.02
N ILE A 164 -8.64 -15.31 -23.17
CA ILE A 164 -9.27 -14.98 -24.46
C ILE A 164 -8.20 -14.64 -25.52
N ALA A 165 -7.21 -13.80 -25.17
CA ALA A 165 -6.13 -13.44 -26.09
C ALA A 165 -5.27 -14.65 -26.50
N ASN A 166 -5.05 -15.60 -25.59
CA ASN A 166 -4.33 -16.83 -25.90
C ASN A 166 -5.15 -17.76 -26.82
N CYS A 167 -6.45 -17.91 -26.56
CA CYS A 167 -7.33 -18.69 -27.42
C CYS A 167 -7.39 -18.13 -28.85
N ILE A 168 -7.39 -16.80 -29.00
CA ILE A 168 -7.31 -16.14 -30.33
C ILE A 168 -6.00 -16.52 -31.04
N ARG A 169 -4.87 -16.47 -30.35
CA ARG A 169 -3.56 -16.84 -30.93
C ARG A 169 -3.48 -18.32 -31.33
N GLN A 170 -4.12 -19.18 -30.55
CA GLN A 170 -4.15 -20.63 -30.77
C GLN A 170 -5.27 -21.07 -31.71
N LYS A 171 -6.10 -20.14 -32.22
CA LYS A 171 -7.29 -20.43 -33.04
C LYS A 171 -8.28 -21.41 -32.37
N ASN A 172 -8.37 -21.40 -31.04
CA ASN A 172 -9.29 -22.25 -30.29
C ASN A 172 -10.60 -21.50 -30.00
N GLU A 173 -11.58 -21.65 -30.89
CA GLU A 173 -12.85 -20.93 -30.81
C GLU A 173 -13.76 -21.41 -29.66
N ASN A 174 -13.75 -22.70 -29.32
CA ASN A 174 -14.59 -23.22 -28.23
C ASN A 174 -14.18 -22.64 -26.87
N SER A 175 -12.88 -22.70 -26.55
CA SER A 175 -12.37 -22.17 -25.28
C SER A 175 -12.53 -20.65 -25.18
N LYS A 176 -12.40 -19.94 -26.32
CA LYS A 176 -12.66 -18.51 -26.42
C LYS A 176 -14.13 -18.19 -26.13
N LYS A 177 -15.06 -18.95 -26.69
CA LYS A 177 -16.50 -18.79 -26.46
C LYS A 177 -16.86 -18.99 -24.99
N MET A 178 -16.38 -20.07 -24.38
CA MET A 178 -16.59 -20.36 -22.94
C MET A 178 -16.06 -19.24 -22.05
N ALA A 179 -14.82 -18.78 -22.28
CA ALA A 179 -14.22 -17.71 -21.49
C ALA A 179 -14.93 -16.35 -21.67
N LYS A 180 -15.50 -16.08 -22.85
CA LYS A 180 -16.33 -14.89 -23.11
C LYS A 180 -17.65 -14.96 -22.33
N TYR A 181 -18.37 -16.07 -22.41
CA TYR A 181 -19.62 -16.27 -21.66
C TYR A 181 -19.41 -16.17 -20.16
N PHE A 182 -18.35 -16.78 -19.62
CA PHE A 182 -17.99 -16.58 -18.21
C PHE A 182 -17.76 -15.09 -17.88
N LEU A 183 -17.09 -14.35 -18.77
CA LEU A 183 -16.80 -12.94 -18.55
C LEU A 183 -18.05 -12.07 -18.63
N GLU A 184 -19.02 -12.42 -19.47
CA GLU A 184 -20.33 -11.77 -19.57
C GLU A 184 -21.13 -11.99 -18.28
N LEU A 185 -21.28 -13.23 -17.81
CA LEU A 185 -21.88 -13.56 -16.50
C LEU A 185 -21.19 -12.81 -15.36
N PHE A 186 -19.86 -12.78 -15.38
CA PHE A 186 -19.07 -12.04 -14.40
C PHE A 186 -19.33 -10.52 -14.45
N ILE A 187 -19.55 -9.95 -15.62
CA ILE A 187 -19.85 -8.52 -15.73
C ILE A 187 -21.23 -8.25 -15.15
N GLU A 188 -22.23 -9.05 -15.51
CA GLU A 188 -23.62 -8.84 -15.07
C GLU A 188 -23.77 -9.04 -13.55
N ASP A 189 -23.45 -10.24 -13.05
CA ASP A 189 -23.76 -10.57 -11.65
C ASP A 189 -22.73 -10.02 -10.67
N TYR A 190 -21.43 -10.19 -10.99
CA TYR A 190 -20.35 -9.81 -10.06
C TYR A 190 -20.10 -8.30 -10.04
N SER A 191 -20.24 -7.61 -11.18
CA SER A 191 -20.03 -6.16 -11.24
C SER A 191 -21.26 -5.36 -10.77
N GLY A 192 -22.47 -5.91 -10.88
CA GLY A 192 -23.70 -5.32 -10.35
C GLY A 192 -23.85 -5.53 -8.85
N SER A 193 -24.27 -6.73 -8.44
CA SER A 193 -24.67 -7.04 -7.07
C SER A 193 -23.49 -7.03 -6.09
N LEU A 194 -22.47 -7.84 -6.37
CA LEU A 194 -21.37 -8.06 -5.42
C LEU A 194 -20.50 -6.81 -5.24
N SER A 195 -20.27 -6.05 -6.30
CA SER A 195 -19.48 -4.81 -6.21
C SER A 195 -20.18 -3.72 -5.38
N LYS A 196 -21.51 -3.64 -5.44
CA LYS A 196 -22.30 -2.74 -4.60
C LYS A 196 -22.21 -3.14 -3.12
N THR A 197 -22.47 -4.41 -2.80
CA THR A 197 -22.38 -4.94 -1.42
C THR A 197 -20.97 -4.73 -0.84
N VAL A 198 -19.93 -4.91 -1.66
CA VAL A 198 -18.54 -4.65 -1.27
C VAL A 198 -18.30 -3.17 -1.00
N ALA A 199 -18.79 -2.26 -1.84
CA ALA A 199 -18.65 -0.83 -1.65
C ALA A 199 -19.37 -0.36 -0.38
N GLU A 200 -20.59 -0.82 -0.15
CA GLU A 200 -21.38 -0.54 1.05
C GLU A 200 -20.69 -1.07 2.32
N SER A 201 -20.22 -2.31 2.30
CA SER A 201 -19.46 -2.92 3.40
C SER A 201 -18.17 -2.13 3.69
N GLN A 202 -17.43 -1.73 2.66
CA GLN A 202 -16.25 -0.86 2.83
C GLN A 202 -16.61 0.48 3.44
N ASN A 203 -17.70 1.10 3.02
CA ASN A 203 -18.14 2.39 3.53
C ASN A 203 -18.65 2.28 4.96
N ALA A 204 -19.38 1.21 5.32
CA ALA A 204 -19.78 0.93 6.69
C ALA A 204 -18.57 0.76 7.62
N LEU A 205 -17.56 -0.01 7.21
CA LEU A 205 -16.30 -0.15 7.97
C LEU A 205 -15.54 1.18 8.08
N LYS A 206 -15.53 2.01 7.03
CA LYS A 206 -14.93 3.35 7.08
C LYS A 206 -15.67 4.26 8.07
N ARG A 207 -17.01 4.23 8.10
CA ARG A 207 -17.82 5.02 9.04
C ARG A 207 -17.53 4.67 10.50
N LYS A 208 -17.37 3.38 10.81
CA LYS A 208 -17.03 2.91 12.16
C LYS A 208 -15.58 3.21 12.57
N LYS A 209 -14.69 3.46 11.61
CA LYS A 209 -13.26 3.62 11.88
C LYS A 209 -12.92 4.99 12.46
N VAL A 210 -12.72 5.04 13.77
CA VAL A 210 -12.13 6.22 14.43
C VAL A 210 -10.63 6.29 14.13
N THR A 211 -10.17 7.39 13.54
CA THR A 211 -8.73 7.64 13.32
C THR A 211 -8.28 8.81 14.18
N THR A 212 -7.56 8.53 15.26
CA THR A 212 -6.94 9.56 16.11
C THR A 212 -5.62 10.02 15.50
N LEU A 213 -5.47 11.33 15.29
CA LEU A 213 -4.25 11.94 14.77
C LEU A 213 -3.18 12.06 15.89
N PRO A 214 -1.88 12.08 15.54
CA PRO A 214 -0.81 12.39 16.49
C PRO A 214 -0.96 13.82 16.99
N ILE A 215 -0.66 14.02 18.28
CA ILE A 215 -0.62 15.35 18.89
C ILE A 215 0.69 16.06 18.53
N MET A 216 0.67 17.40 18.55
CA MET A 216 1.84 18.20 18.18
C MET A 216 3.04 17.94 19.08
N ASP A 217 2.83 17.73 20.38
CA ASP A 217 3.91 17.56 21.33
C ASP A 217 4.68 16.26 21.08
N ASP A 218 3.99 15.15 20.82
CA ASP A 218 4.63 13.88 20.42
C ASP A 218 5.45 14.03 19.13
N ILE A 219 4.98 14.85 18.18
CA ILE A 219 5.72 15.14 16.93
C ILE A 219 6.98 15.96 17.23
N LYS A 220 6.88 16.98 18.09
CA LYS A 220 8.02 17.81 18.51
C LYS A 220 9.06 16.96 19.23
N VAL A 221 8.63 16.15 20.18
CA VAL A 221 9.47 15.24 20.96
C VAL A 221 10.21 14.27 20.03
N LEU A 222 9.52 13.66 19.07
CA LEU A 222 10.18 12.81 18.06
C LEU A 222 11.18 13.59 17.21
N ASN A 223 10.83 14.80 16.73
CA ASN A 223 11.75 15.63 15.94
C ASN A 223 13.01 15.99 16.73
N LEU A 224 12.87 16.36 18.00
CA LEU A 224 13.99 16.70 18.89
C LEU A 224 14.88 15.49 19.12
N TYR A 225 14.29 14.33 19.44
CA TYR A 225 15.03 13.07 19.59
C TYR A 225 15.86 12.74 18.33
N ILE A 226 15.25 12.81 17.14
CA ILE A 226 15.95 12.55 15.88
C ILE A 226 17.08 13.55 15.65
N LYS A 227 16.85 14.84 15.91
CA LYS A 227 17.87 15.90 15.73
C LYS A 227 19.05 15.70 16.68
N GLN A 228 18.79 15.42 17.96
CA GLN A 228 19.80 15.19 19.00
C GLN A 228 20.67 13.96 18.70
N GLN A 229 20.05 12.84 18.29
CA GLN A 229 20.80 11.64 17.94
C GLN A 229 21.60 11.81 16.65
N ARG A 230 21.05 12.54 15.67
CA ARG A 230 21.68 12.65 14.35
C ARG A 230 22.91 13.54 14.34
N ILE A 231 22.82 14.75 14.91
CA ILE A 231 23.85 15.77 14.71
C ILE A 231 24.99 15.63 15.74
N PRO A 232 24.80 15.95 17.04
CA PRO A 232 25.87 15.80 18.04
C PRO A 232 26.49 14.40 18.09
N THR A 233 25.65 13.36 18.10
CA THR A 233 26.10 12.00 18.41
C THR A 233 26.61 11.26 17.18
N THR A 234 25.90 11.35 16.06
CA THR A 234 26.19 10.47 14.92
C THR A 234 27.02 11.17 13.85
N TYR A 235 26.61 12.37 13.45
CA TYR A 235 27.27 13.11 12.37
C TYR A 235 28.66 13.59 12.76
N SER A 236 28.80 14.26 13.92
CA SER A 236 30.10 14.77 14.40
C SER A 236 31.11 13.63 14.55
N ASN A 237 30.74 12.57 15.28
CA ASN A 237 31.61 11.40 15.47
C ASN A 237 32.01 10.73 14.14
N LEU A 238 31.12 10.70 13.14
CA LEU A 238 31.41 10.09 11.84
C LEU A 238 32.32 10.97 10.95
N ILE A 239 32.29 12.29 11.14
CA ILE A 239 33.21 13.21 10.47
C ILE A 239 34.62 13.04 11.00
N GLU A 240 34.77 13.01 12.32
CA GLU A 240 36.07 12.86 12.98
C GLU A 240 36.72 11.54 12.62
N ASN A 241 35.98 10.43 12.82
CA ASN A 241 36.47 9.10 12.53
C ASN A 241 35.38 8.21 11.95
N TYR A 242 35.69 7.51 10.86
CA TYR A 242 34.71 6.57 10.31
C TYR A 242 34.39 5.45 11.31
N SER A 243 33.12 5.35 11.68
CA SER A 243 32.55 4.24 12.43
C SER A 243 31.41 3.59 11.64
N SER A 244 31.48 2.26 11.47
CA SER A 244 30.41 1.51 10.81
C SER A 244 29.09 1.61 11.57
N SER A 245 29.14 1.72 12.91
CA SER A 245 27.95 1.90 13.75
C SER A 245 27.30 3.25 13.47
N ASN A 246 28.09 4.34 13.54
CA ASN A 246 27.59 5.70 13.31
C ASN A 246 27.05 5.86 11.88
N TRP A 247 27.70 5.28 10.87
CA TRP A 247 27.16 5.30 9.51
C TRP A 247 25.82 4.57 9.39
N LYS A 248 25.68 3.41 10.04
CA LYS A 248 24.44 2.62 10.07
C LYS A 248 23.31 3.34 10.81
N GLU A 249 23.62 4.30 11.69
CA GLU A 249 22.66 5.11 12.43
C GLU A 249 22.31 6.43 11.72
N LEU A 250 23.28 7.07 11.06
CA LEU A 250 23.09 8.36 10.39
C LEU A 250 22.04 8.28 9.28
N ALA A 251 22.10 7.22 8.46
CA ALA A 251 21.18 7.03 7.33
C ALA A 251 19.71 6.88 7.78
N PRO A 252 19.37 6.00 8.74
CA PRO A 252 18.04 5.93 9.33
C PRO A 252 17.51 7.26 9.90
N LEU A 253 18.33 7.96 10.69
CA LEU A 253 17.94 9.22 11.32
C LEU A 253 17.68 10.31 10.27
N THR A 254 18.52 10.37 9.24
CA THR A 254 18.37 11.33 8.13
C THR A 254 17.12 11.06 7.31
N LEU A 255 16.83 9.79 6.98
CA LEU A 255 15.60 9.39 6.29
C LEU A 255 14.34 9.79 7.08
N ILE A 256 14.35 9.59 8.40
CA ILE A 256 13.21 9.93 9.24
C ILE A 256 13.04 11.44 9.39
N SER A 257 14.13 12.21 9.52
CA SER A 257 14.01 13.68 9.51
C SER A 257 13.39 14.19 8.21
N LEU A 258 13.86 13.71 7.05
CA LEU A 258 13.29 14.07 5.75
C LEU A 258 11.79 13.71 5.67
N LEU A 259 11.40 12.54 6.20
CA LEU A 259 10.00 12.12 6.27
C LEU A 259 9.16 13.01 7.19
N LEU A 260 9.71 13.42 8.34
CA LEU A 260 9.03 14.29 9.29
C LEU A 260 8.87 15.71 8.72
N LEU A 261 9.84 16.20 7.97
CA LEU A 261 9.74 17.49 7.28
C LEU A 261 8.71 17.44 6.12
N ASN A 262 8.94 16.55 5.16
CA ASN A 262 8.22 16.57 3.88
C ASN A 262 6.81 15.95 3.98
N ARG A 263 6.53 15.13 5.00
CA ARG A 263 5.24 14.40 5.18
C ARG A 263 4.79 13.60 3.94
N ARG A 264 5.74 13.26 3.07
CA ARG A 264 5.56 12.45 1.86
C ARG A 264 5.22 10.99 2.22
N ARG A 265 4.82 10.19 1.23
CA ARG A 265 4.62 8.75 1.50
C ARG A 265 5.98 8.15 1.82
N SER A 266 6.05 7.28 2.83
CA SER A 266 7.30 6.61 3.23
C SER A 266 8.00 5.94 2.06
N GLY A 267 7.22 5.30 1.17
CA GLY A 267 7.72 4.67 -0.05
C GLY A 267 8.38 5.62 -1.05
N GLU A 268 8.05 6.90 -1.06
CA GLU A 268 8.66 7.88 -1.98
C GLU A 268 10.09 8.20 -1.53
N LEU A 269 10.30 8.45 -0.22
CA LEU A 269 11.61 8.79 0.34
C LEU A 269 12.54 7.59 0.56
N GLU A 270 12.01 6.44 0.98
CA GLU A 270 12.85 5.26 1.26
C GLU A 270 13.46 4.66 -0.02
N ARG A 271 12.94 5.04 -1.20
CA ARG A 271 13.39 4.58 -2.52
C ARG A 271 14.05 5.68 -3.36
N THR A 272 14.35 6.84 -2.77
CA THR A 272 15.15 7.89 -3.42
C THR A 272 16.46 7.30 -3.95
N LEU A 273 16.83 7.66 -5.16
CA LEU A 273 18.02 7.15 -5.85
C LEU A 273 19.23 8.07 -5.62
N LEU A 274 20.43 7.53 -5.80
CA LEU A 274 21.66 8.32 -5.82
C LEU A 274 21.66 9.37 -6.93
N THR A 275 21.05 9.05 -8.08
CA THR A 275 20.87 9.97 -9.21
C THR A 275 19.95 11.14 -8.87
N ASP A 276 18.94 10.90 -8.03
CA ASP A 276 18.03 11.97 -7.60
C ASP A 276 18.79 12.98 -6.73
N LEU A 277 19.72 12.54 -5.87
CA LEU A 277 20.52 13.49 -5.08
C LEU A 277 21.40 14.41 -5.95
N ARG A 278 21.79 13.96 -7.15
CA ARG A 278 22.61 14.76 -8.08
C ARG A 278 21.84 15.92 -8.71
N ASN A 279 20.50 15.87 -8.70
CA ASN A 279 19.66 16.97 -9.17
C ASN A 279 19.30 17.97 -8.06
N TYR A 280 20.05 17.96 -6.95
CA TYR A 280 19.88 18.93 -5.87
C TYR A 280 20.05 20.35 -6.40
N GLN A 281 19.02 21.17 -6.20
CA GLN A 281 18.95 22.56 -6.60
C GLN A 281 18.70 23.44 -5.38
N THR A 282 19.35 24.59 -5.33
CA THR A 282 19.08 25.68 -4.39
C THR A 282 18.57 26.88 -5.18
N VAL A 283 17.76 27.72 -4.55
CA VAL A 283 17.39 29.01 -5.12
C VAL A 283 18.09 30.07 -4.29
N SER A 284 19.11 30.69 -4.88
CA SER A 284 19.83 31.82 -4.27
C SER A 284 19.68 33.07 -5.13
N GLU A 285 19.92 34.21 -4.50
CA GLU A 285 19.93 35.54 -5.10
C GLU A 285 20.88 35.60 -6.31
N ASP A 286 22.05 34.97 -6.19
CA ASP A 286 23.09 34.96 -7.24
C ASP A 286 22.77 34.04 -8.43
N GLN A 287 21.90 33.04 -8.25
CA GLN A 287 21.62 32.02 -9.28
C GLN A 287 20.34 32.30 -10.07
N ASN A 288 19.34 32.94 -9.44
CA ASN A 288 18.05 33.23 -10.05
C ASN A 288 17.45 34.54 -9.50
N PHE A 289 18.10 35.67 -9.79
CA PHE A 289 17.75 36.98 -9.23
C PHE A 289 16.27 37.34 -9.43
N GLU A 290 15.76 37.27 -10.67
CA GLU A 290 14.35 37.61 -10.99
C GLU A 290 13.33 36.74 -10.22
N LEU A 291 13.58 35.43 -10.10
CA LEU A 291 12.72 34.53 -9.33
C LEU A 291 12.82 34.80 -7.83
N TYR A 292 14.01 35.14 -7.35
CA TYR A 292 14.29 35.40 -5.94
C TYR A 292 13.67 36.72 -5.48
N GLU A 293 13.70 37.76 -6.32
CA GLU A 293 13.08 39.05 -6.07
C GLU A 293 11.54 38.94 -6.05
N GLY A 294 10.97 38.11 -6.93
CA GLY A 294 9.54 37.79 -6.95
C GLY A 294 9.02 37.04 -5.72
N PHE A 295 9.89 36.58 -4.81
CA PHE A 295 9.46 35.89 -3.59
C PHE A 295 9.12 36.85 -2.45
N THR A 296 8.07 36.49 -1.71
CA THR A 296 7.75 37.10 -0.40
C THR A 296 8.94 36.97 0.56
N THR A 297 9.00 37.82 1.59
CA THR A 297 10.06 37.76 2.63
C THR A 297 10.20 36.37 3.23
N SER A 298 9.08 35.69 3.52
CA SER A 298 9.06 34.29 3.97
C SER A 298 9.52 33.29 2.91
N GLY A 299 9.24 33.56 1.63
CA GLY A 299 9.69 32.76 0.49
C GLY A 299 11.20 32.83 0.32
N ARG A 300 11.80 34.02 0.43
CA ARG A 300 13.25 34.24 0.40
C ARG A 300 13.97 33.52 1.55
N VAL A 301 13.45 33.62 2.77
CA VAL A 301 13.97 32.86 3.93
C VAL A 301 13.88 31.35 3.69
N SER A 302 12.81 30.86 3.07
CA SER A 302 12.66 29.43 2.76
C SER A 302 13.63 28.99 1.65
N ALA A 303 13.80 29.79 0.60
CA ALA A 303 14.73 29.52 -0.49
C ALA A 303 16.18 29.40 0.00
N ARG A 304 16.59 30.26 0.94
CA ARG A 304 17.91 30.19 1.59
C ARG A 304 18.11 28.93 2.44
N ASN A 305 17.06 28.48 3.14
CA ASN A 305 17.17 27.41 4.14
C ASN A 305 17.00 25.99 3.58
N TYR A 306 16.38 25.84 2.41
CA TYR A 306 16.04 24.55 1.84
C TYR A 306 16.49 24.45 0.38
N GLY A 307 17.23 23.40 0.05
CA GLY A 307 17.33 22.93 -1.32
C GLY A 307 16.24 21.93 -1.67
N ARG A 308 16.19 21.55 -2.94
CA ARG A 308 15.18 20.66 -3.51
C ARG A 308 15.83 19.58 -4.35
N ILE A 309 15.36 18.35 -4.22
CA ILE A 309 15.57 17.30 -5.22
C ILE A 309 14.25 16.95 -5.88
N THR A 310 14.31 16.50 -7.13
CA THR A 310 13.16 15.96 -7.86
C THR A 310 13.23 14.45 -7.89
N ILE A 311 12.18 13.79 -7.39
CA ILE A 311 12.06 12.33 -7.39
C ILE A 311 10.87 11.88 -8.25
N ARG A 312 10.94 10.67 -8.78
CA ARG A 312 9.83 10.09 -9.55
C ARG A 312 8.74 9.51 -8.65
N GLY A 313 7.54 10.08 -8.72
CA GLY A 313 6.32 9.63 -8.08
C GLY A 313 5.55 8.55 -8.84
N LYS A 314 4.32 8.26 -8.38
CA LYS A 314 3.40 7.35 -9.07
C LYS A 314 3.02 7.94 -10.43
N LEU A 315 2.81 7.08 -11.44
CA LEU A 315 2.47 7.49 -12.81
C LEU A 315 3.51 8.41 -13.47
N CYS A 316 4.78 8.33 -13.06
CA CYS A 316 5.87 9.18 -13.57
C CYS A 316 5.73 10.67 -13.22
N ILE A 317 4.83 11.04 -12.31
CA ILE A 317 4.71 12.43 -11.86
C ILE A 317 5.99 12.81 -11.10
N GLU A 318 6.58 13.94 -11.46
CA GLU A 318 7.74 14.50 -10.77
C GLU A 318 7.33 15.12 -9.43
N LEU A 319 8.08 14.81 -8.38
CA LEU A 319 7.78 15.24 -7.02
C LEU A 319 8.99 15.93 -6.39
N SER A 320 8.76 17.13 -5.87
CA SER A 320 9.77 17.90 -5.13
C SER A 320 9.94 17.41 -3.68
N VAL A 321 11.17 17.18 -3.25
CA VAL A 321 11.52 16.93 -1.83
C VAL A 321 12.42 18.05 -1.35
N LEU A 322 11.99 18.70 -0.27
CA LEU A 322 12.75 19.75 0.39
C LEU A 322 13.78 19.13 1.33
N ILE A 323 14.99 19.64 1.27
CA ILE A 323 16.14 19.16 2.03
C ILE A 323 16.81 20.39 2.67
N PRO A 324 16.77 20.49 4.01
CA PRO A 324 17.55 21.51 4.70
C PRO A 324 19.04 21.26 4.53
N GLU A 325 19.85 22.32 4.64
CA GLU A 325 21.29 22.23 4.43
C GLU A 325 21.96 21.16 5.31
N GLN A 326 21.54 21.05 6.57
CA GLN A 326 22.13 20.10 7.52
C GLN A 326 21.84 18.64 7.15
N GLU A 327 20.61 18.33 6.70
CA GLU A 327 20.25 17.05 6.10
C GLU A 327 21.07 16.78 4.84
N TYR A 328 21.26 17.78 3.98
CA TYR A 328 22.04 17.63 2.75
C TYR A 328 23.50 17.23 3.08
N ARG A 329 24.13 17.89 4.05
CA ARG A 329 25.46 17.51 4.54
C ARG A 329 25.48 16.08 5.10
N CYS A 330 24.45 15.64 5.81
CA CYS A 330 24.31 14.25 6.27
C CYS A 330 24.23 13.28 5.07
N LEU A 331 23.45 13.62 4.03
CA LEU A 331 23.32 12.80 2.82
C LEU A 331 24.65 12.68 2.07
N GLN A 332 25.40 13.77 1.93
CA GLN A 332 26.74 13.75 1.35
C GLN A 332 27.68 12.81 2.12
N LEU A 333 27.66 12.86 3.45
CA LEU A 333 28.48 11.99 4.30
C LEU A 333 28.07 10.51 4.17
N ILE A 334 26.76 10.23 4.12
CA ILE A 334 26.23 8.88 3.88
C ILE A 334 26.75 8.33 2.54
N VAL A 335 26.72 9.14 1.48
CA VAL A 335 27.22 8.76 0.15
C VAL A 335 28.74 8.57 0.16
N LYS A 336 29.49 9.48 0.78
CA LYS A 336 30.97 9.42 0.89
C LYS A 336 31.44 8.08 1.47
N PHE A 337 30.83 7.65 2.57
CA PHE A 337 31.24 6.42 3.26
C PHE A 337 30.48 5.15 2.86
N ARG A 338 29.61 5.25 1.85
CA ARG A 338 28.75 4.14 1.38
C ARG A 338 29.53 2.89 0.99
N LYS A 339 30.64 3.04 0.27
CA LYS A 339 31.51 1.92 -0.17
C LYS A 339 32.13 1.22 1.04
N ARG A 340 32.66 2.01 2.00
CA ARG A 340 33.27 1.50 3.23
C ARG A 340 32.27 0.79 4.14
N ALA A 341 31.00 1.20 4.11
CA ALA A 341 29.92 0.54 4.83
C ALA A 341 29.47 -0.81 4.22
N GLY A 342 30.04 -1.23 3.09
CA GLY A 342 29.72 -2.51 2.46
C GLY A 342 28.42 -2.51 1.65
N VAL A 343 27.94 -1.34 1.23
CA VAL A 343 26.78 -1.26 0.33
C VAL A 343 27.24 -1.54 -1.11
N PRO A 344 26.65 -2.52 -1.82
CA PRO A 344 27.04 -2.83 -3.19
C PRO A 344 26.88 -1.63 -4.14
N MET A 345 27.83 -1.43 -5.05
CA MET A 345 27.77 -0.38 -6.09
C MET A 345 26.57 -0.56 -7.04
N SER A 346 26.08 -1.80 -7.22
CA SER A 346 24.87 -2.12 -7.98
C SER A 346 23.56 -1.68 -7.32
N ASN A 347 23.61 -1.21 -6.07
CA ASN A 347 22.44 -0.72 -5.34
C ASN A 347 22.22 0.78 -5.62
N PRO A 348 21.14 1.16 -6.33
CA PRO A 348 20.92 2.54 -6.75
C PRO A 348 20.29 3.43 -5.66
N TYR A 349 19.80 2.85 -4.56
CA TYR A 349 19.06 3.58 -3.53
C TYR A 349 19.98 4.43 -2.66
N LEU A 350 19.64 5.69 -2.42
CA LEU A 350 20.35 6.58 -1.51
C LEU A 350 20.47 5.96 -0.12
N PHE A 351 19.36 5.46 0.43
CA PHE A 351 19.28 4.73 1.70
C PHE A 351 19.48 3.22 1.54
N GLY A 352 20.49 2.83 0.76
CA GLY A 352 20.84 1.44 0.48
C GLY A 352 21.45 0.73 1.69
N LEU A 353 21.14 -0.55 1.86
CA LEU A 353 21.69 -1.39 2.93
C LEU A 353 22.84 -2.28 2.43
N PRO A 354 23.79 -2.64 3.32
CA PRO A 354 24.77 -3.67 3.03
C PRO A 354 24.10 -5.01 2.68
N SER A 355 24.67 -5.72 1.72
CA SER A 355 24.16 -7.02 1.28
C SER A 355 25.30 -7.89 0.78
N VAL A 356 25.32 -9.14 1.22
CA VAL A 356 26.24 -10.18 0.75
C VAL A 356 25.92 -10.56 -0.70
N LEU A 357 24.64 -10.57 -1.06
CA LEU A 357 24.18 -10.88 -2.41
C LEU A 357 24.07 -9.59 -3.24
N LYS A 358 24.92 -9.46 -4.27
CA LYS A 358 24.94 -8.30 -5.20
C LYS A 358 23.60 -8.08 -5.93
N SER A 359 22.78 -9.13 -6.08
CA SER A 359 21.45 -9.07 -6.73
C SER A 359 20.36 -8.46 -5.85
N GLN A 360 20.57 -8.41 -4.52
CA GLN A 360 19.61 -7.87 -3.56
C GLN A 360 19.83 -6.37 -3.35
N GLN A 361 19.01 -5.57 -4.02
CA GLN A 361 18.95 -4.12 -3.81
C GLN A 361 18.11 -3.82 -2.56
N ARG A 362 18.73 -3.94 -1.39
CA ARG A 362 18.10 -3.65 -0.09
C ARG A 362 18.17 -2.16 0.24
N TYR A 363 17.15 -1.65 0.91
CA TYR A 363 17.06 -0.26 1.34
C TYR A 363 16.38 -0.18 2.71
N LEU A 364 16.59 0.93 3.41
CA LEU A 364 15.97 1.20 4.72
C LEU A 364 14.45 1.27 4.60
N ARG A 365 13.73 0.83 5.64
CA ARG A 365 12.26 0.87 5.66
C ARG A 365 11.78 1.92 6.65
N ALA A 366 11.31 3.06 6.14
CA ALA A 366 10.96 4.21 6.96
C ALA A 366 9.81 3.88 7.93
N CYS A 367 8.85 3.04 7.55
CA CYS A 367 7.77 2.61 8.45
C CYS A 367 8.29 1.87 9.69
N ASN A 368 9.33 1.05 9.53
CA ASN A 368 9.90 0.28 10.64
C ASN A 368 10.73 1.19 11.54
N LEU A 369 11.53 2.06 10.94
CA LEU A 369 12.33 3.06 11.66
C LEU A 369 11.48 4.03 12.46
N LEU A 370 10.39 4.52 11.88
CA LEU A 370 9.47 5.42 12.57
C LEU A 370 8.82 4.73 13.78
N ARG A 371 8.47 3.44 13.67
CA ARG A 371 7.98 2.66 14.81
C ARG A 371 9.06 2.53 15.89
N LYS A 372 10.31 2.20 15.51
CA LYS A 372 11.45 2.13 16.44
C LYS A 372 11.62 3.45 17.20
N TYR A 373 11.83 4.55 16.48
CA TYR A 373 12.12 5.85 17.11
C TYR A 373 10.94 6.43 17.88
N SER A 374 9.70 6.16 17.46
CA SER A 374 8.53 6.58 18.25
C SER A 374 8.50 5.97 19.65
N LEU A 375 9.00 4.74 19.81
CA LEU A 375 9.06 4.08 21.11
C LEU A 375 10.24 4.57 21.96
N GLN A 376 11.29 5.10 21.33
CA GLN A 376 12.50 5.57 22.00
C GLN A 376 12.43 7.05 22.40
N CYS A 377 11.61 7.85 21.74
CA CYS A 377 11.56 9.30 21.97
C CYS A 377 10.70 9.72 23.17
N SER A 378 10.23 8.81 24.04
CA SER A 378 9.36 9.13 25.19
C SER A 378 8.07 9.88 24.84
N ALA A 379 7.51 9.65 23.63
CA ALA A 379 6.22 10.22 23.23
C ALA A 379 5.07 9.61 24.05
N LYS A 380 4.02 10.39 24.33
CA LYS A 380 2.84 9.92 25.08
C LYS A 380 2.07 8.84 24.31
N HIS A 381 1.94 9.01 22.99
CA HIS A 381 1.22 8.08 22.12
C HIS A 381 2.08 7.62 20.93
N PRO A 382 3.10 6.78 21.16
CA PRO A 382 4.05 6.37 20.13
C PRO A 382 3.38 5.56 19.00
N SER A 383 2.24 4.93 19.28
CA SER A 383 1.43 4.20 18.29
C SER A 383 0.85 5.11 17.19
N ARG A 384 0.67 6.42 17.47
CA ARG A 384 0.11 7.42 16.54
C ARG A 384 1.16 8.08 15.65
N LEU A 385 2.44 7.96 15.98
CA LEU A 385 3.56 8.45 15.18
C LEU A 385 3.84 7.48 14.02
N ARG A 386 2.96 7.51 13.01
CA ARG A 386 3.02 6.68 11.79
C ARG A 386 3.00 7.58 10.57
N ALA A 387 3.71 7.21 9.51
CA ALA A 387 3.86 8.04 8.30
C ALA A 387 2.51 8.45 7.71
N THR A 388 1.55 7.53 7.66
CA THR A 388 0.18 7.80 7.20
C THR A 388 -0.56 8.79 8.10
N LEU A 389 -0.41 8.69 9.42
CA LEU A 389 -1.08 9.56 10.38
C LEU A 389 -0.44 10.96 10.42
N LEU A 390 0.88 11.06 10.32
CA LEU A 390 1.61 12.34 10.23
C LEU A 390 1.24 13.11 8.95
N ARG A 391 1.07 12.39 7.85
CA ARG A 391 0.61 12.96 6.58
C ARG A 391 -0.86 13.41 6.64
N LYS A 392 -1.72 12.66 7.33
CA LYS A 392 -3.10 13.10 7.61
C LYS A 392 -3.11 14.32 8.52
N HIS A 393 -2.24 14.35 9.52
CA HIS A 393 -2.14 15.45 10.47
C HIS A 393 -1.82 16.79 9.79
N ILE A 394 -0.84 16.85 8.88
CA ILE A 394 -0.55 18.10 8.16
C ILE A 394 -1.71 18.54 7.25
N ALA A 395 -2.36 17.58 6.58
CA ALA A 395 -3.51 17.84 5.71
C ALA A 395 -4.74 18.33 6.49
N THR A 396 -4.96 17.85 7.72
CA THR A 396 -6.01 18.36 8.60
C THR A 396 -5.64 19.72 9.18
N ARG A 397 -4.36 19.95 9.52
CA ARG A 397 -3.90 21.21 10.11
C ARG A 397 -3.94 22.37 9.12
N SER A 398 -3.71 22.14 7.82
CA SER A 398 -3.90 23.18 6.79
C SER A 398 -5.34 23.63 6.69
N ALA A 399 -6.30 22.72 6.82
CA ALA A 399 -7.72 23.07 6.90
C ALA A 399 -7.98 23.95 8.14
N VAL A 400 -7.53 23.55 9.33
CA VAL A 400 -7.70 24.35 10.56
C VAL A 400 -7.03 25.72 10.48
N LYS A 401 -5.89 25.84 9.81
CA LYS A 401 -5.18 27.11 9.60
C LYS A 401 -5.88 28.07 8.62
N GLY A 402 -6.98 27.66 7.99
CA GLY A 402 -7.73 28.53 7.09
C GLY A 402 -7.08 28.76 5.73
N PHE A 403 -6.26 27.80 5.24
CA PHE A 403 -5.63 27.92 3.93
C PHE A 403 -6.68 28.15 2.83
N ASN A 404 -6.38 29.05 1.91
CA ASN A 404 -7.24 29.32 0.75
C ASN A 404 -7.21 28.15 -0.25
N GLU A 405 -8.04 28.21 -1.30
CA GLU A 405 -8.17 27.10 -2.24
C GLU A 405 -6.87 26.81 -3.01
N SER A 406 -6.11 27.86 -3.33
CA SER A 406 -4.80 27.74 -4.00
C SER A 406 -3.79 27.05 -3.09
N GLU A 407 -3.64 27.49 -1.85
CA GLU A 407 -2.71 26.93 -0.87
C GLU A 407 -3.02 25.47 -0.52
N VAL A 408 -4.31 25.12 -0.48
CA VAL A 408 -4.76 23.73 -0.30
C VAL A 408 -4.39 22.89 -1.52
N SER A 409 -4.55 23.43 -2.74
CA SER A 409 -4.14 22.77 -3.99
C SER A 409 -2.62 22.56 -4.01
N ASP A 410 -1.84 23.59 -3.66
CA ASP A 410 -0.38 23.51 -3.60
C ASP A 410 0.09 22.47 -2.60
N LEU A 411 -0.52 22.42 -1.40
CA LEU A 411 -0.23 21.37 -0.42
C LEU A 411 -0.68 19.99 -0.90
N ALA A 412 -1.82 19.87 -1.59
CA ALA A 412 -2.30 18.60 -2.12
C ALA A 412 -1.35 18.05 -3.19
N ASN A 413 -0.93 18.89 -4.13
CA ASN A 413 0.07 18.62 -5.16
C ASN A 413 1.42 18.28 -4.55
N TYR A 414 1.87 19.08 -3.57
CA TYR A 414 3.09 18.81 -2.81
C TYR A 414 2.98 17.56 -1.97
N LEU A 415 1.83 17.12 -1.50
CA LEU A 415 1.76 15.81 -0.86
C LEU A 415 1.69 14.71 -1.94
N GLY A 416 1.15 14.98 -3.12
CA GLY A 416 0.84 13.98 -4.15
C GLY A 416 -0.52 13.32 -3.87
N HIS A 417 -1.50 14.13 -3.47
CA HIS A 417 -2.93 13.79 -3.43
C HIS A 417 -3.60 14.30 -4.70
N ALA A 418 -4.70 13.66 -5.11
CA ALA A 418 -5.64 14.33 -6.00
C ALA A 418 -6.47 15.31 -5.16
N ASP A 419 -6.70 16.53 -5.66
CA ASP A 419 -7.36 17.62 -4.92
C ASP A 419 -8.69 17.19 -4.32
N LYS A 420 -9.49 16.44 -5.11
CA LYS A 420 -10.77 15.88 -4.66
C LYS A 420 -10.62 15.02 -3.40
N ILE A 421 -9.62 14.13 -3.37
CA ILE A 421 -9.34 13.24 -2.22
C ILE A 421 -8.90 14.06 -1.00
N HIS A 422 -8.17 15.16 -1.22
CA HIS A 422 -7.74 16.02 -0.13
C HIS A 422 -8.93 16.80 0.48
N ARG A 423 -9.77 17.39 -0.38
CA ARG A 423 -10.97 18.14 0.05
C ARG A 423 -11.95 17.26 0.83
N ASP A 424 -12.26 16.07 0.32
CA ASP A 424 -13.27 15.19 0.91
C ASP A 424 -12.87 14.64 2.28
N ASN A 425 -11.58 14.37 2.50
CA ASN A 425 -11.11 13.71 3.72
C ASN A 425 -10.66 14.67 4.84
N TYR A 426 -10.22 15.89 4.50
CA TYR A 426 -9.52 16.75 5.47
C TYR A 426 -10.27 18.04 5.84
N ARG A 427 -11.29 18.47 5.08
CA ARG A 427 -12.18 19.60 5.45
C ARG A 427 -13.31 19.21 6.42
N MET A 428 -13.47 17.92 6.74
CA MET A 428 -14.56 17.43 7.61
C MET A 428 -14.65 18.10 9.00
N PRO A 429 -13.54 18.43 9.71
CA PRO A 429 -13.63 19.13 10.99
C PRO A 429 -14.21 20.55 10.86
N LEU A 430 -13.79 21.33 9.85
CA LEU A 430 -14.33 22.66 9.58
C LEU A 430 -15.79 22.63 9.16
N ARG A 431 -16.20 21.60 8.40
CA ARG A 431 -17.60 21.41 8.00
C ARG A 431 -18.50 21.24 9.21
N LYS A 432 -18.07 20.54 10.27
CA LYS A 432 -18.86 20.38 11.49
C LYS A 432 -19.12 21.73 12.17
N THR A 433 -18.09 22.54 12.39
CA THR A 433 -18.21 23.81 13.11
C THR A 433 -18.95 24.88 12.30
N ARG A 434 -18.74 24.93 10.97
CA ARG A 434 -19.50 25.86 10.11
C ARG A 434 -20.96 25.42 9.97
N MET A 435 -21.21 24.12 9.80
CA MET A 435 -22.56 23.61 9.67
C MET A 435 -23.33 23.70 10.98
N SER A 436 -22.68 23.55 12.15
CA SER A 436 -23.35 23.76 13.43
C SER A 436 -23.85 25.20 13.55
N ALA A 437 -23.02 26.20 13.22
CA ALA A 437 -23.44 27.60 13.22
C ALA A 437 -24.62 27.86 12.25
N VAL A 438 -24.57 27.34 11.02
CA VAL A 438 -25.66 27.48 10.04
C VAL A 438 -26.94 26.78 10.50
N LEU A 439 -26.82 25.60 11.10
CA LEU A 439 -27.97 24.85 11.61
C LEU A 439 -28.56 25.51 12.87
N GLU A 440 -27.73 26.10 13.72
CA GLU A 440 -28.15 26.90 14.87
C GLU A 440 -28.87 28.17 14.41
N GLU A 441 -28.34 28.87 13.39
CA GLU A 441 -28.99 30.03 12.78
C GLU A 441 -30.34 29.67 12.15
N ALA A 442 -30.40 28.57 11.38
CA ALA A 442 -31.65 28.08 10.82
C ALA A 442 -32.66 27.71 11.91
N ARG A 443 -32.22 27.10 13.01
CA ARG A 443 -33.06 26.78 14.17
C ARG A 443 -33.59 28.03 14.87
N CYS A 444 -32.74 29.04 15.07
CA CYS A 444 -33.16 30.33 15.64
C CYS A 444 -34.16 31.07 14.73
N ASN A 445 -33.99 30.99 13.41
CA ASN A 445 -34.94 31.58 12.46
C ASN A 445 -36.29 30.84 12.46
N ILE A 446 -36.30 29.51 12.59
CA ILE A 446 -37.53 28.74 12.77
C ILE A 446 -38.24 29.14 14.08
N GLN A 447 -37.50 29.29 15.18
CA GLN A 447 -38.08 29.72 16.46
C GLN A 447 -38.69 31.11 16.35
N LYS A 448 -37.99 32.07 15.73
CA LYS A 448 -38.54 33.42 15.48
C LYS A 448 -39.81 33.40 14.64
N VAL A 449 -39.89 32.55 13.61
CA VAL A 449 -41.10 32.40 12.79
C VAL A 449 -42.24 31.74 13.57
N ALA A 450 -41.94 30.75 14.43
CA ALA A 450 -42.92 30.13 15.31
C ALA A 450 -43.44 31.09 16.38
N ASP A 451 -42.57 31.93 16.95
CA ASP A 451 -42.94 32.96 17.92
C ASP A 451 -43.80 34.06 17.25
N ILE A 452 -43.49 34.43 16.00
CA ILE A 452 -44.30 35.35 15.19
C ILE A 452 -45.66 34.72 14.84
N SER A 453 -45.73 33.44 14.47
CA SER A 453 -47.00 32.76 14.17
C SER A 453 -47.86 32.51 15.41
N CYS A 454 -47.24 32.26 16.57
CA CYS A 454 -47.96 32.09 17.83
C CYS A 454 -48.49 33.42 18.37
N SER A 455 -47.85 34.55 18.02
CA SER A 455 -48.34 35.90 18.34
C SER A 455 -49.43 36.43 17.39
N SER A 456 -49.63 35.80 16.22
CA SER A 456 -50.60 36.24 15.19
C SER A 456 -51.79 35.29 14.98
N VAL A 457 -51.87 34.16 15.69
CA VAL A 457 -53.00 33.22 15.64
C VAL A 457 -53.62 33.03 17.03
N ASN A 458 -53.89 34.14 17.73
CA ASN A 458 -54.75 34.17 18.91
C ASN A 458 -55.81 35.28 18.75
N ALA A 459 -56.68 35.12 17.75
CA ALA A 459 -58.01 35.71 17.77
C ALA A 459 -58.91 34.94 16.80
N SER A 460 -59.94 34.31 17.37
CA SER A 460 -61.10 33.67 16.74
C SER A 460 -60.96 32.24 16.23
N ILE A 461 -61.98 31.46 16.61
CA ILE A 461 -62.37 30.10 16.17
C ILE A 461 -61.79 28.96 17.01
N PHE A 462 -62.49 28.62 18.11
CA PHE A 462 -62.87 27.24 18.45
C PHE A 462 -63.90 27.27 19.60
N GLU A 463 -65.15 27.61 19.25
CA GLU A 463 -66.32 27.11 19.96
C GLU A 463 -67.03 26.13 19.02
N GLU A 464 -67.67 25.13 19.62
CA GLU A 464 -68.44 24.03 19.01
C GLU A 464 -67.65 22.80 18.51
N SER A 465 -67.41 21.85 19.43
CA SER A 465 -68.23 20.62 19.48
C SER A 465 -67.78 19.71 20.64
N ARG A 466 -68.71 19.52 21.59
CA ARG A 466 -68.65 18.55 22.68
C ARG A 466 -69.05 17.15 22.20
N CYS A 467 -68.64 16.14 22.99
CA CYS A 467 -69.15 14.75 23.09
C CYS A 467 -68.69 13.78 21.98
N CYS A 468 -68.10 12.60 22.25
CA CYS A 468 -68.02 11.72 23.44
C CYS A 468 -66.59 11.13 23.55
N SER A 469 -65.88 11.12 24.69
CA SER A 469 -65.98 10.14 25.82
C SER A 469 -66.13 8.69 25.34
N SER A 470 -65.34 7.68 25.74
CA SER A 470 -64.34 7.54 26.81
C SER A 470 -63.73 6.13 26.72
N ASP A 471 -62.44 6.03 27.04
CA ASP A 471 -61.72 4.98 27.78
C ASP A 471 -61.65 3.53 27.24
N ILE A 472 -60.43 2.99 27.16
CA ILE A 472 -59.88 2.03 28.14
C ILE A 472 -58.35 1.87 27.98
N LEU A 473 -57.72 1.79 29.16
CA LEU A 473 -56.33 1.67 29.58
C LEU A 473 -55.52 0.42 29.15
N SER A 474 -54.20 0.53 29.39
CA SER A 474 -53.16 -0.50 29.66
C SER A 474 -52.59 -1.23 28.44
N ASP A 475 -51.28 -1.35 28.21
CA ASP A 475 -50.19 -1.64 29.15
C ASP A 475 -48.85 -0.99 28.75
N SER A 476 -48.17 -0.46 29.76
CA SER A 476 -46.76 -0.06 29.78
C SER A 476 -45.87 -1.24 30.14
N LYS A 477 -44.69 -1.38 29.50
CA LYS A 477 -43.49 -1.91 30.17
C LYS A 477 -42.20 -1.43 29.52
N ASP A 478 -41.44 -0.71 30.32
CA ASP A 478 -40.08 -0.22 30.15
C ASP A 478 -39.06 -1.32 29.84
N ILE A 479 -38.04 -1.00 29.01
CA ILE A 479 -36.66 -1.49 29.23
C ILE A 479 -35.68 -0.37 28.85
N SER A 480 -34.90 0.05 29.84
CA SER A 480 -33.83 1.06 29.80
C SER A 480 -32.53 0.52 29.19
N TRP A 481 -31.70 1.44 28.68
CA TRP A 481 -30.31 1.17 28.28
C TRP A 481 -29.37 2.02 29.13
N ASP A 482 -28.53 1.37 29.95
CA ASP A 482 -27.31 1.96 30.51
C ASP A 482 -26.22 0.88 30.68
N LYS A 483 -25.19 0.95 29.82
CA LYS A 483 -23.74 0.76 30.03
C LYS A 483 -23.00 0.26 28.79
#